data_AF-A0A953QDE1-F1
#
_entry.id   AF-A0A953QDE1-F1
#
_cell.length_a   1.000
_cell.length_b   1.000
_cell.length_c   1.000
_cell.angle_alpha   90.00
_cell.angle_beta   90.00
_cell.angle_gamma   90.00
#
_symmetry.space_group_name_H-M   'P 1'
#
loop_
_entity.id
_entity.type
_entity.pdbx_description
1 polymer ?
#
loop_
_entity_poly.entity_id
_entity_poly.type
_entity_poly.pdbx_seq_one_letter_code
_entity_poly.pdbx_strand_id
1 'polypeptide(L)'
;MSPARKILVVGGLALAAFGMLYGLHYALFVEHQTLDGMGGSLTNAFVHAAERDIPQSHVAVDAYSRRKYVYVRQVDVHSHWIGLAMLLIVFGVVFDRVAFAERTRVLIAIALLVGSILFPLGVLLQASIRGPIPSALAITGSALVIVSLLFTTWGFVRQDG
;
A
#
# COMPACT_ATOMS: atom_id res chain seq x y z
N MET A 1 -26.59 8.59 -8.58
CA MET A 1 -25.47 7.62 -8.45
C MET A 1 -25.93 6.55 -7.49
N SER A 2 -25.68 5.26 -7.77
CA SER A 2 -25.95 4.22 -6.76
C SER A 2 -25.08 4.43 -5.52
N PRO A 3 -25.49 3.90 -4.35
CA PRO A 3 -24.68 3.94 -3.14
C PRO A 3 -23.30 3.29 -3.34
N ALA A 4 -23.23 2.15 -4.03
CA ALA A 4 -21.98 1.45 -4.32
C ALA A 4 -21.03 2.31 -5.17
N ARG A 5 -21.55 2.94 -6.23
CA ARG A 5 -20.79 3.88 -7.06
C ARG A 5 -20.30 5.08 -6.25
N LYS A 6 -21.13 5.64 -5.37
CA LYS A 6 -20.74 6.76 -4.50
C LYS A 6 -19.60 6.37 -3.55
N ILE A 7 -19.69 5.20 -2.91
CA ILE A 7 -18.65 4.68 -2.02
C ILE A 7 -17.31 4.54 -2.75
N LEU A 8 -17.33 3.94 -3.94
CA LEU A 8 -16.10 3.71 -4.72
C LEU A 8 -15.47 5.02 -5.23
N VAL A 9 -16.26 5.90 -5.83
CA VAL A 9 -15.73 7.16 -6.39
C VAL A 9 -15.27 8.11 -5.29
N VAL A 10 -16.12 8.37 -4.29
CA VAL A 10 -15.76 9.30 -3.20
C VAL A 10 -14.67 8.71 -2.32
N GLY A 11 -14.75 7.41 -2.00
CA GLY A 11 -13.73 6.71 -1.23
C GLY A 11 -12.39 6.67 -1.96
N GLY A 12 -12.40 6.40 -3.26
CA GLY A 12 -11.20 6.45 -4.11
C GLY A 12 -10.60 7.86 -4.18
N LEU A 13 -11.40 8.91 -4.35
CA LEU A 13 -10.92 10.30 -4.33
C LEU A 13 -10.31 10.68 -2.98
N ALA A 14 -10.98 10.31 -1.87
CA ALA A 14 -10.46 10.55 -0.53
C ALA A 14 -9.14 9.79 -0.30
N LEU A 15 -9.05 8.54 -0.74
CA LEU A 15 -7.84 7.72 -0.63
C LEU A 15 -6.70 8.26 -1.50
N ALA A 16 -7.00 8.75 -2.71
CA ALA A 16 -6.02 9.42 -3.58
C ALA A 16 -5.49 10.70 -2.93
N ALA A 17 -6.37 11.56 -2.42
CA ALA A 17 -5.98 12.79 -1.73
C ALA A 17 -5.09 12.48 -0.52
N PHE A 18 -5.47 11.48 0.28
CA PHE A 18 -4.68 11.03 1.42
C PHE A 18 -3.31 10.46 0.99
N GLY A 19 -3.28 9.60 -0.02
CA GLY A 19 -2.04 9.04 -0.56
C GLY A 19 -1.09 10.11 -1.12
N MET A 20 -1.64 11.14 -1.77
CA MET A 20 -0.86 12.30 -2.26
C MET A 20 -0.30 13.14 -1.11
N LEU A 21 -1.10 13.42 -0.07
CA LEU A 21 -0.63 14.15 1.12
C LEU A 21 0.50 13.39 1.83
N TYR A 22 0.33 12.08 1.99
CA TYR A 22 1.36 11.22 2.55
C TYR A 22 2.63 11.20 1.70
N GLY A 23 2.51 11.04 0.37
CA GLY A 23 3.64 11.08 -0.56
C GLY A 23 4.38 12.42 -0.53
N LEU A 24 3.64 13.54 -0.48
CA LEU A 24 4.23 14.87 -0.36
C LEU A 24 4.99 15.04 0.96
N HIS A 25 4.40 14.62 2.08
CA HIS A 25 5.08 14.64 3.37
C HIS A 25 6.36 13.79 3.34
N TYR A 26 6.27 12.58 2.80
CA TYR A 26 7.41 11.66 2.70
C TYR A 26 8.55 12.25 1.86
N ALA A 27 8.25 12.75 0.66
CA ALA A 27 9.24 13.32 -0.25
C ALA A 27 9.95 14.54 0.35
N LEU A 28 9.20 15.43 1.02
CA LEU A 28 9.73 16.67 1.58
C LEU A 28 10.54 16.46 2.87
N PHE A 29 10.13 15.53 3.72
CA PHE A 29 10.64 15.48 5.11
C PHE A 29 11.32 14.18 5.49
N VAL A 30 11.25 13.11 4.68
CA VAL A 30 11.72 11.79 5.09
C VAL A 30 12.64 11.14 4.06
N GLU A 31 12.31 11.27 2.78
CA GLU A 31 12.96 10.53 1.70
C GLU A 31 14.46 10.84 1.62
N HIS A 32 14.83 12.13 1.51
CA HIS A 32 16.22 12.56 1.35
C HIS A 32 17.10 12.10 2.52
N GLN A 33 16.65 12.31 3.76
CA GLN A 33 17.43 11.87 4.93
C GLN A 33 17.55 10.34 5.01
N THR A 34 16.54 9.62 4.53
CA THR A 34 16.58 8.15 4.47
C THR A 34 17.59 7.67 3.43
N LEU A 35 17.59 8.28 2.23
CA LEU A 35 18.54 7.98 1.16
C LEU A 35 19.98 8.31 1.59
N ASP A 36 20.21 9.46 2.22
CA ASP A 36 21.51 9.85 2.75
C ASP A 36 22.01 8.86 3.80
N GLY A 37 21.13 8.45 4.72
CA GLY A 37 21.45 7.46 5.74
C GLY A 37 21.78 6.09 5.16
N MET A 38 21.11 5.68 4.07
CA MET A 38 21.45 4.46 3.34
C MET A 38 22.81 4.59 2.65
N GLY A 39 23.05 5.69 1.94
CA GLY A 39 24.32 5.96 1.27
C GLY A 39 25.49 5.94 2.24
N GLY A 40 25.39 6.67 3.35
CA GLY A 40 26.41 6.69 4.40
C GLY A 40 26.67 5.31 5.03
N SER A 41 25.62 4.49 5.23
CA SER A 41 25.79 3.12 5.73
C SER A 41 26.60 2.26 4.76
N LEU A 42 26.34 2.37 3.45
CA LEU A 42 27.05 1.60 2.44
C LEU A 42 28.50 2.09 2.28
N THR A 43 28.72 3.41 2.28
CA THR A 43 30.06 4.00 2.28
C THR A 43 30.90 3.51 3.45
N ASN A 44 30.34 3.55 4.67
CA ASN A 44 31.05 3.07 5.87
C ASN A 44 31.35 1.57 5.79
N ALA A 45 30.45 0.76 5.23
CA ALA A 45 30.73 -0.65 5.02
C ALA A 45 31.97 -0.86 4.15
N PHE A 46 32.10 -0.13 3.04
CA PHE A 46 33.30 -0.21 2.19
C PHE A 46 34.56 0.30 2.86
N VAL A 47 34.47 1.40 3.63
CA VAL A 47 35.62 1.93 4.40
C VAL A 47 36.12 0.89 5.41
N HIS A 48 35.23 0.34 6.24
CA HIS A 48 35.62 -0.67 7.23
C HIS A 48 36.15 -1.95 6.59
N ALA A 49 35.58 -2.38 5.46
CA ALA A 49 36.10 -3.51 4.71
C ALA A 49 37.53 -3.25 4.19
N ALA A 50 37.80 -2.05 3.69
CA ALA A 50 39.14 -1.65 3.24
C ALA A 50 40.16 -1.60 4.39
N GLU A 51 39.72 -1.21 5.58
CA GLU A 51 40.50 -1.21 6.84
C GLU A 51 40.67 -2.62 7.43
N ARG A 52 40.08 -3.66 6.80
CA ARG A 52 40.01 -5.04 7.29
C ARG A 52 39.24 -5.19 8.61
N ASP A 53 38.42 -4.20 8.98
CA ASP A 53 37.45 -4.28 10.06
C ASP A 53 36.13 -4.89 9.56
N ILE A 54 36.18 -6.19 9.32
CA ILE A 54 35.02 -6.96 8.85
C ILE A 54 33.83 -6.88 9.81
N PRO A 55 34.00 -6.96 11.14
CA PRO A 55 32.88 -6.77 12.08
C PRO A 55 32.14 -5.44 11.88
N GLN A 56 32.85 -4.30 11.78
CA GLN A 56 32.19 -3.00 11.58
C GLN A 56 31.58 -2.87 10.19
N SER A 57 32.19 -3.47 9.17
CA SER A 57 31.59 -3.55 7.83
C SER A 57 30.22 -4.24 7.87
N HIS A 58 30.09 -5.36 8.59
CA HIS A 58 28.79 -6.04 8.74
C HIS A 58 27.76 -5.20 9.49
N VAL A 59 28.16 -4.52 10.56
CA VAL A 59 27.27 -3.60 11.30
C VAL A 59 26.72 -2.50 10.37
N ALA A 60 27.56 -1.96 9.49
CA ALA A 60 27.17 -0.94 8.52
C ALA A 60 26.22 -1.50 7.43
N VAL A 61 26.46 -2.72 6.94
CA VAL A 61 25.54 -3.41 6.01
C VAL A 61 24.18 -3.68 6.66
N ASP A 62 24.14 -4.12 7.92
CA ASP A 62 22.89 -4.32 8.64
C ASP A 62 22.13 -3.01 8.86
N ALA A 63 22.86 -1.92 9.09
CA ALA A 63 22.29 -0.59 9.21
C ALA A 63 21.69 -0.10 7.87
N TYR A 64 22.34 -0.40 6.74
CA TYR A 64 21.77 -0.19 5.41
C TYR A 64 20.50 -1.02 5.21
N SER A 65 20.55 -2.32 5.51
CA SER A 65 19.43 -3.25 5.33
C SER A 65 18.17 -2.80 6.10
N ARG A 66 18.33 -2.39 7.37
CA ARG A 66 17.24 -1.85 8.18
C ARG A 66 16.63 -0.57 7.60
N ARG A 67 17.46 0.37 7.14
CA ARG A 67 16.99 1.62 6.52
C ARG A 67 16.27 1.36 5.20
N LYS A 68 16.84 0.51 4.35
CA LYS A 68 16.23 0.08 3.09
C LYS A 68 14.88 -0.58 3.31
N TYR A 69 14.77 -1.44 4.32
CA TYR A 69 13.50 -2.08 4.67
C TYR A 69 12.41 -1.05 4.96
N VAL A 70 12.70 -0.06 5.83
CA VAL A 70 11.77 1.04 6.14
C VAL A 70 11.45 1.86 4.89
N TYR A 71 12.46 2.26 4.12
CA TYR A 71 12.29 3.01 2.87
C TYR A 71 11.31 2.32 1.92
N VAL A 72 11.53 1.03 1.64
CA VAL A 72 10.67 0.26 0.72
C VAL A 72 9.24 0.19 1.24
N ARG A 73 9.02 -0.02 2.55
CA ARG A 73 7.66 -0.03 3.11
C ARG A 73 6.96 1.33 2.91
N GLN A 74 7.65 2.45 3.07
CA GLN A 74 7.06 3.79 2.89
C GLN A 74 6.70 4.07 1.42
N VAL A 75 7.59 3.72 0.49
CA VAL A 75 7.34 3.86 -0.96
C VAL A 75 6.21 2.94 -1.43
N ASP A 76 6.18 1.69 -0.95
CA ASP A 76 5.12 0.73 -1.26
C ASP A 76 3.76 1.26 -0.80
N VAL A 77 3.67 1.85 0.40
CA VAL A 77 2.42 2.38 0.95
C VAL A 77 1.84 3.47 0.06
N HIS A 78 2.66 4.45 -0.31
CA HIS A 78 2.25 5.52 -1.22
C HIS A 78 1.75 4.96 -2.56
N SER A 79 2.54 4.08 -3.17
CA SER A 79 2.24 3.50 -4.48
C SER A 79 0.94 2.70 -4.47
N HIS A 80 0.71 1.89 -3.43
CA HIS A 80 -0.51 1.09 -3.32
C HIS A 80 -1.75 1.94 -3.03
N TRP A 81 -1.68 2.96 -2.15
CA TRP A 81 -2.83 3.83 -1.92
C TRP A 81 -3.28 4.55 -3.20
N ILE A 82 -2.34 5.07 -3.99
CA ILE A 82 -2.67 5.73 -5.27
C ILE A 82 -3.21 4.73 -6.29
N GLY A 83 -2.55 3.57 -6.46
CA GLY A 83 -3.00 2.54 -7.41
C GLY A 83 -4.40 2.01 -7.08
N LEU A 84 -4.67 1.72 -5.81
CA LEU A 84 -5.97 1.23 -5.35
C LEU A 84 -7.03 2.33 -5.40
N ALA A 85 -6.70 3.57 -5.06
CA ALA A 85 -7.61 4.71 -5.24
C ALA A 85 -8.06 4.86 -6.70
N MET A 86 -7.12 4.75 -7.65
CA MET A 86 -7.44 4.79 -9.08
C MET A 86 -8.38 3.65 -9.47
N LEU A 87 -8.09 2.43 -8.99
CA LEU A 87 -8.93 1.26 -9.19
C LEU A 87 -10.36 1.50 -8.68
N LEU A 88 -10.53 2.04 -7.47
CA LEU A 88 -11.84 2.36 -6.89
C LEU A 88 -12.59 3.38 -7.76
N ILE A 89 -11.93 4.44 -8.23
CA ILE A 89 -12.55 5.46 -9.08
C ILE A 89 -13.01 4.85 -10.41
N VAL A 90 -12.14 4.10 -11.10
CA VAL A 90 -12.45 3.45 -12.39
C VAL A 90 -13.62 2.49 -12.23
N PHE A 91 -13.55 1.59 -11.24
CA PHE A 91 -14.64 0.65 -11.00
C PHE A 91 -15.92 1.38 -10.63
N GLY A 92 -15.86 2.43 -9.81
CA GLY A 92 -17.01 3.24 -9.44
C GLY A 92 -17.79 3.77 -10.64
N VAL A 93 -17.12 4.10 -11.74
CA VAL A 93 -17.79 4.57 -12.98
C VAL A 93 -18.63 3.45 -13.62
N VAL A 94 -18.13 2.21 -13.62
CA VAL A 94 -18.77 1.07 -14.29
C VAL A 94 -19.54 0.14 -13.35
N PHE A 95 -19.46 0.36 -12.03
CA PHE A 95 -19.93 -0.58 -11.01
C PHE A 95 -21.44 -0.83 -11.02
N ASP A 96 -22.20 0.13 -11.53
CA ASP A 96 -23.66 0.02 -11.65
C ASP A 96 -24.08 -1.10 -12.60
N ARG A 97 -23.17 -1.57 -13.47
CA ARG A 97 -23.41 -2.66 -14.43
C ARG A 97 -23.21 -4.06 -13.83
N VAL A 98 -22.49 -4.20 -12.72
CA VAL A 98 -22.25 -5.50 -12.07
C VAL A 98 -23.59 -6.20 -11.76
N ALA A 99 -23.78 -7.43 -12.25
CA ALA A 99 -25.05 -8.17 -12.20
C ALA A 99 -25.33 -8.79 -10.81
N PHE A 100 -25.37 -7.95 -9.77
CA PHE A 100 -25.81 -8.32 -8.43
C PHE A 100 -26.89 -7.39 -7.90
N ALA A 101 -27.63 -7.86 -6.89
CA ALA A 101 -28.50 -7.01 -6.10
C ALA A 101 -27.72 -5.82 -5.52
N GLU A 102 -28.40 -4.69 -5.33
CA GLU A 102 -27.79 -3.45 -4.82
C GLU A 102 -27.07 -3.67 -3.48
N ARG A 103 -27.68 -4.43 -2.56
CA ARG A 103 -27.07 -4.79 -1.27
C ARG A 103 -25.70 -5.45 -1.44
N THR A 104 -25.58 -6.41 -2.36
CA THR A 104 -24.32 -7.11 -2.63
C THR A 104 -23.29 -6.19 -3.26
N ARG A 105 -23.70 -5.31 -4.19
CA ARG A 105 -22.81 -4.29 -4.77
C ARG A 105 -22.26 -3.36 -3.69
N VAL A 106 -23.09 -2.91 -2.75
CA VAL A 106 -22.64 -2.08 -1.62
C VAL A 106 -21.64 -2.82 -0.74
N LEU A 107 -21.89 -4.10 -0.42
CA LEU A 107 -20.95 -4.90 0.36
C LEU A 107 -19.59 -5.05 -0.33
N ILE A 108 -19.57 -5.33 -1.64
CA ILE A 108 -18.33 -5.43 -2.42
C ILE A 108 -17.62 -4.06 -2.45
N ALA A 109 -18.36 -2.96 -2.64
CA ALA A 109 -17.77 -1.62 -2.64
C ALA A 109 -17.13 -1.24 -1.29
N ILE A 110 -17.79 -1.59 -0.18
CA ILE A 110 -17.23 -1.39 1.17
C ILE A 110 -15.99 -2.27 1.36
N ALA A 111 -16.06 -3.55 0.96
CA ALA A 111 -14.93 -4.47 1.08
C ALA A 111 -13.71 -4.00 0.28
N LEU A 112 -13.91 -3.53 -0.95
CA LEU A 112 -12.85 -2.92 -1.77
C LEU A 112 -12.23 -1.71 -1.06
N LEU A 113 -13.05 -0.78 -0.56
CA LEU A 113 -12.57 0.43 0.10
C LEU A 113 -11.80 0.10 1.39
N VAL A 114 -12.38 -0.73 2.26
CA VAL A 114 -11.75 -1.14 3.53
C VAL A 114 -10.45 -1.89 3.26
N GLY A 115 -10.45 -2.86 2.33
CA GLY A 115 -9.24 -3.58 1.94
C GLY A 115 -8.15 -2.66 1.41
N SER A 116 -8.55 -1.65 0.60
CA SER A 116 -7.63 -0.67 0.03
C SER A 116 -6.99 0.26 1.06
N ILE A 117 -7.64 0.46 2.21
CA ILE A 117 -7.09 1.21 3.35
C ILE A 117 -6.22 0.29 4.20
N LEU A 118 -6.75 -0.88 4.60
CA LEU A 118 -6.10 -1.78 5.55
C LEU A 118 -4.80 -2.38 5.01
N PHE A 119 -4.76 -2.74 3.73
CA PHE A 119 -3.57 -3.39 3.17
C PHE A 119 -2.34 -2.48 3.24
N PRO A 120 -2.34 -1.27 2.64
CA PRO A 120 -1.17 -0.40 2.71
C PRO A 120 -0.93 0.08 4.14
N LEU A 121 -1.96 0.28 4.95
CA LEU A 121 -1.76 0.59 6.37
C LEU A 121 -0.99 -0.51 7.11
N GLY A 122 -1.33 -1.78 6.88
CA GLY A 122 -0.59 -2.92 7.43
C GLY A 122 0.88 -2.92 6.99
N VAL A 123 1.13 -2.64 5.72
CA VAL A 123 2.49 -2.49 5.16
C VAL A 123 3.26 -1.35 5.83
N LEU A 124 2.62 -0.21 6.08
CA LEU A 124 3.22 0.92 6.79
C LEU A 124 3.59 0.55 8.22
N LEU A 125 2.68 -0.12 8.93
CA LEU A 125 2.89 -0.53 10.31
C LEU A 125 4.06 -1.52 10.47
N GLN A 126 4.37 -2.32 9.44
CA GLN A 126 5.55 -3.20 9.44
C GLN A 126 6.88 -2.43 9.57
N ALA A 127 6.90 -1.14 9.22
CA ALA A 127 8.10 -0.31 9.34
C ALA A 127 8.39 0.11 10.80
N SER A 128 7.35 0.20 11.64
CA SER A 128 7.45 0.77 12.99
C SER A 128 7.14 -0.23 14.10
N ILE A 129 6.28 -1.21 13.84
CA ILE A 129 5.80 -2.18 14.83
C ILE A 129 6.38 -3.55 14.50
N ARG A 130 7.07 -4.16 15.48
CA ARG A 130 7.52 -5.55 15.40
C ARG A 130 6.39 -6.48 15.82
N GLY A 131 6.26 -7.61 15.13
CA GLY A 131 5.30 -8.66 15.46
C GLY A 131 4.40 -9.07 14.29
N PRO A 132 3.48 -10.01 14.50
CA PRO A 132 2.66 -10.57 13.42
C PRO A 132 1.48 -9.68 13.02
N ILE A 133 1.06 -8.74 13.88
CA ILE A 133 -0.16 -7.94 13.69
C ILE A 133 -0.12 -7.10 12.40
N PRO A 134 0.94 -6.32 12.11
CA PRO A 134 1.01 -5.54 10.86
C PRO A 134 0.90 -6.41 9.60
N SER A 135 1.57 -7.57 9.61
CA SER A 135 1.50 -8.54 8.51
C SER A 135 0.11 -9.16 8.37
N ALA A 136 -0.54 -9.52 9.48
CA ALA A 136 -1.91 -10.03 9.47
C ALA A 136 -2.89 -8.98 8.90
N LEU A 137 -2.71 -7.71 9.24
CA LEU A 137 -3.51 -6.61 8.70
C LEU A 137 -3.31 -6.46 7.19
N ALA A 138 -2.05 -6.48 6.74
CA ALA A 138 -1.71 -6.40 5.32
C ALA A 138 -2.31 -7.57 4.52
N ILE A 139 -2.15 -8.81 5.01
CA ILE A 139 -2.69 -10.02 4.38
C ILE A 139 -4.22 -9.98 4.33
N THR A 140 -4.87 -9.58 5.43
CA THR A 140 -6.34 -9.53 5.48
C THR A 140 -6.88 -8.45 4.54
N GLY A 141 -6.24 -7.27 4.51
CA GLY A 141 -6.60 -6.21 3.59
C GLY A 141 -6.44 -6.61 2.13
N SER A 142 -5.33 -7.26 1.77
CA SER A 142 -5.08 -7.68 0.38
C SER A 142 -6.02 -8.80 -0.04
N ALA A 143 -6.28 -9.78 0.83
CA ALA A 143 -7.27 -10.82 0.60
C ALA A 143 -8.67 -10.23 0.37
N LEU A 144 -9.06 -9.22 1.15
CA LEU A 144 -10.35 -8.55 0.99
C LEU A 144 -10.46 -7.84 -0.37
N VAL A 145 -9.40 -7.15 -0.81
CA VAL A 145 -9.34 -6.55 -2.16
C VAL A 145 -9.46 -7.63 -3.23
N ILE A 146 -8.65 -8.69 -3.16
CA ILE A 146 -8.61 -9.77 -4.16
C ILE A 146 -9.99 -10.45 -4.28
N VAL A 147 -10.57 -10.87 -3.16
CA VAL A 147 -11.89 -11.51 -3.14
C VAL A 147 -12.94 -10.58 -3.73
N SER A 148 -12.92 -9.29 -3.37
CA SER A 148 -13.89 -8.33 -3.90
C SER A 148 -13.73 -8.13 -5.41
N LEU A 149 -12.50 -8.08 -5.93
CA LEU A 149 -12.22 -8.02 -7.37
C LEU A 149 -12.70 -9.27 -8.11
N LEU A 150 -12.53 -10.45 -7.53
CA LEU A 150 -13.05 -11.70 -8.09
C LEU A 150 -14.58 -11.66 -8.18
N PHE A 151 -15.26 -11.22 -7.13
CA PHE A 151 -16.71 -11.04 -7.15
C PHE A 151 -17.15 -10.00 -8.19
N THR A 152 -16.50 -8.84 -8.25
CA THR A 152 -16.78 -7.82 -9.26
C THR A 152 -16.64 -8.38 -10.68
N THR A 153 -15.55 -9.10 -10.95
CA THR A 153 -15.29 -9.73 -12.25
C THR A 153 -16.37 -10.75 -12.59
N TRP A 154 -16.71 -11.63 -11.65
CA TRP A 154 -17.78 -12.61 -11.83
C TRP A 154 -19.14 -11.95 -12.11
N GLY A 155 -19.46 -10.86 -11.39
CA GLY A 155 -20.68 -10.11 -11.60
C GLY A 155 -20.73 -9.38 -12.95
N PHE A 156 -19.60 -9.02 -13.55
CA PHE A 156 -19.55 -8.53 -14.93
C PHE A 156 -19.78 -9.66 -15.94
N VAL A 157 -19.08 -10.80 -15.79
CA VAL A 157 -19.24 -11.95 -16.70
C VAL A 157 -20.68 -12.46 -16.74
N ARG A 158 -21.38 -12.44 -15.61
CA ARG A 158 -22.80 -12.83 -15.52
C ARG A 158 -23.75 -11.85 -16.22
N GLN A 159 -23.33 -10.62 -16.50
CA GLN A 159 -24.16 -9.66 -17.23
C GLN A 159 -24.17 -9.93 -18.74
N ASP A 160 -23.05 -10.43 -19.26
CA ASP A 160 -22.81 -10.61 -20.69
C ASP A 160 -23.17 -12.03 -21.20
N GLY A 161 -23.55 -12.95 -20.31
CA GLY A 161 -24.00 -14.31 -20.63
C GLY A 161 -25.45 -14.56 -20.24
#